data_AF-A0A7J9MPF8-F1
#
_entry.id   AF-A0A7J9MPF8-F1
#
_cell.length_a   1.000
_cell.length_b   1.000
_cell.length_c   1.000
_cell.angle_alpha   90.00
_cell.angle_beta   90.00
_cell.angle_gamma   90.00
#
_symmetry.space_group_name_H-M   'P 1'
#
loop_
_entity.id
_entity.type
_entity.pdbx_description
1 polymer ?
#
loop_
_entity_poly.entity_id
_entity_poly.type
_entity_poly.pdbx_seq_one_letter_code
_entity_poly.pdbx_strand_id
1 'polypeptide(L)' 'MHMFHMLGIVGIFGDSLFSAMFGSVLTFSLIKETTENESTNGGYRFDQEEEIYN' A
#
# COMPACT_ATOMS: atom_id res chain seq x y z
N MET A 1 25.99 20.40 9.25
CA MET A 1 25.50 19.03 8.93
C MET A 1 25.78 18.14 10.13
N HIS A 2 24.75 17.86 10.94
CA HIS A 2 24.90 17.03 12.15
C HIS A 2 24.48 15.59 11.87
N MET A 3 25.17 14.61 12.45
CA MET A 3 24.88 13.19 12.24
C MET A 3 23.41 12.83 12.54
N PHE A 4 22.84 13.35 13.63
CA PHE A 4 21.42 13.15 13.95
C PHE A 4 20.46 13.69 12.90
N HIS A 5 20.81 14.76 12.18
CA HIS A 5 19.99 15.27 11.09
C HIS A 5 20.00 14.32 9.89
N MET A 6 21.16 13.76 9.53
CA MET A 6 21.27 12.78 8.44
C MET A 6 20.56 11.46 8.79
N LEU A 7 20.68 11.00 10.05
CA LEU A 7 19.94 9.83 10.53
C LEU A 7 18.42 10.06 10.47
N GLY A 8 17.95 11.26 10.85
CA GLY A 8 16.54 11.63 10.72
C GLY A 8 16.05 11.60 9.26
N ILE A 9 16.84 12.12 8.32
CA ILE A 9 16.51 12.08 6.88
C ILE A 9 16.38 10.65 6.38
N VAL A 10 17.34 9.78 6.71
CA VAL A 10 17.31 8.37 6.28
C VAL A 10 16.09 7.64 6.87
N GLY A 11 15.73 7.93 8.12
CA GLY A 11 14.53 7.37 8.75
C GLY A 11 13.25 7.76 8.02
N ILE A 12 13.05 9.06 7.76
CA ILE A 12 11.84 9.56 7.08
C ILE A 12 11.79 9.05 5.63
N PHE A 13 12.92 9.07 4.93
CA PHE A 13 12.98 8.60 3.55
C PHE A 13 12.69 7.10 3.47
N GLY A 14 13.29 6.30 4.35
CA GLY A 14 13.04 4.86 4.46
C GLY A 14 11.56 4.56 4.75
N ASP A 15 10.96 5.23 5.72
CA ASP A 15 9.55 5.05 6.07
C ASP A 15 8.62 5.34 4.89
N SER A 16 8.80 6.48 4.22
CA SER A 16 8.00 6.83 3.04
C SER A 16 8.19 5.85 1.88
N LEU A 17 9.41 5.35 1.67
CA LEU A 17 9.72 4.37 0.65
C LEU A 17 9.04 3.02 0.95
N PHE A 18 9.14 2.53 2.19
CA PHE A 18 8.50 1.28 2.59
C PHE A 18 6.99 1.39 2.58
N SER A 19 6.42 2.53 3.02
CA SER A 19 4.98 2.78 2.94
C SER A 19 4.47 2.74 1.50
N ALA A 20 5.18 3.38 0.57
CA ALA A 20 4.81 3.36 -0.85
C ALA A 20 4.96 1.96 -1.45
N MET A 21 6.06 1.26 -1.14
CA MET A 21 6.32 -0.08 -1.65
C MET A 21 5.29 -1.09 -1.14
N PHE A 22 5.00 -1.10 0.16
CA PHE A 22 4.02 -2.00 0.75
C PHE A 22 2.62 -1.79 0.16
N GLY A 23 2.18 -0.53 0.05
CA GLY A 23 0.90 -0.20 -0.59
C GLY A 23 0.85 -0.65 -2.06
N SER A 24 1.95 -0.51 -2.81
CA SER A 24 2.01 -0.94 -4.21
C SER A 24 1.91 -2.45 -4.40
N VAL A 25 2.52 -3.24 -3.52
CA VAL A 25 2.44 -4.71 -3.56
C VAL A 25 1.02 -5.17 -3.30
N LEU A 26 0.38 -4.64 -2.25
CA LEU A 26 -1.01 -4.97 -1.95
C LEU A 26 -1.95 -4.60 -3.10
N THR A 27 -1.77 -3.42 -3.70
CA THR A 27 -2.60 -2.97 -4.82
C THR A 27 -2.40 -3.82 -6.08
N PHE A 28 -1.16 -4.27 -6.33
CA PHE A 28 -0.84 -5.11 -7.49
C PHE A 28 -1.43 -6.52 -7.38
N SER A 29 -1.49 -7.07 -6.17
CA SER A 29 -2.00 -8.42 -5.92
C SER A 29 -3.52 -8.49 -5.69
N LEU A 30 -4.26 -7.39 -5.81
CA LEU A 30 -5.71 -7.38 -5.63
C LEU A 30 -6.41 -8.36 -6.59
N ILE A 31 -7.33 -9.14 -6.04
CA ILE A 31 -8.21 -10.01 -6.82
C ILE A 31 -9.25 -9.14 -7.53
N LYS A 32 -9.45 -9.36 -8.83
CA LYS A 32 -10.39 -8.56 -9.63
C LYS A 32 -11.83 -9.00 -9.37
N GLU A 33 -12.57 -8.18 -8.63
CA GLU A 33 -14.00 -8.39 -8.33
C GLU A 33 -14.96 -7.38 -8.98
N THR A 34 -14.44 -6.36 -9.68
CA THR A 34 -15.23 -5.30 -10.32
C THR A 34 -15.08 -5.28 -11.84
N THR A 35 -15.99 -4.58 -12.52
CA THR A 35 -15.90 -4.36 -13.97
C THR A 35 -14.88 -3.26 -14.31
N GLU A 36 -14.45 -3.17 -15.57
CA GLU A 36 -13.39 -2.24 -15.99
C GLU A 36 -13.72 -0.75 -15.77
N ASN A 37 -14.99 -0.41 -15.74
CA ASN A 37 -15.47 0.97 -15.66
C ASN A 37 -15.90 1.37 -14.23
N GLU A 38 -15.57 0.53 -13.25
CA GLU A 38 -15.85 0.73 -11.83
C GLU A 38 -14.53 0.82 -11.03
N SER A 39 -14.58 1.40 -9.84
CA SER A 39 -13.40 1.44 -8.95
C SER A 39 -13.14 0.05 -8.37
N THR A 40 -11.87 -0.38 -8.35
CA THR A 40 -11.45 -1.62 -7.70
C THR A 40 -11.91 -1.70 -6.23
N ASN A 41 -12.00 -0.57 -5.54
CA ASN A 41 -12.45 -0.50 -4.15
C ASN A 41 -13.90 -0.95 -3.97
N GLY A 42 -14.73 -0.91 -5.02
CA GLY A 42 -16.12 -1.39 -4.99
C GLY A 42 -16.24 -2.91 -4.85
N GLY A 43 -15.16 -3.66 -5.07
CA GLY A 43 -15.11 -5.10 -4.81
C GLY A 43 -15.03 -5.41 -3.31
N TYR A 44 -14.43 -4.52 -2.53
CA TYR A 44 -14.29 -4.72 -1.10
C TYR A 44 -15.64 -4.57 -0.37
N ARG A 45 -15.96 -5.56 0.47
CA ARG A 45 -17.09 -5.51 1.42
C ARG A 45 -16.57 -5.49 2.85
N PHE A 46 -17.19 -4.65 3.68
CA PHE A 46 -16.92 -4.63 5.11
C PHE A 46 -17.35 -5.96 5.75
N ASP A 47 -16.55 -6.49 6.68
CA ASP A 47 -16.71 -7.80 7.33
C ASP A 47 -16.69 -9.02 6.38
N GLN A 48 -16.02 -8.94 5.23
CA GLN A 48 -15.76 -10.13 4.41
C GLN A 48 -14.70 -11.04 5.04
N GLU A 49 -14.89 -12.36 4.91
CA GLU A 49 -13.96 -13.37 5.44
C GLU A 49 -12.84 -13.73 4.46
N GLU A 50 -13.05 -13.50 3.16
CA GLU A 50 -12.09 -13.82 2.11
C GLU A 50 -10.98 -12.76 2.00
N GLU A 51 -9.76 -13.21 1.73
CA GLU A 51 -8.63 -12.31 1.45
C GLU A 51 -8.85 -11.60 0.10
N ILE A 52 -8.52 -10.31 0.04
CA ILE A 52 -8.74 -9.48 -1.16
C ILE A 52 -7.54 -9.44 -2.11
N TYR A 53 -6.45 -10.09 -1.74
CA TYR A 53 -5.22 -10.22 -2.52
C TYR A 53 -4.78 -11.68 -2.58
N ASN A 54 -3.98 -12.01 -3.59
CA ASN A 54 -3.36 -13.34 -3.77
C ASN A 54 -2.13 -13.53 -2.88
#